data_AF-A0AA38PPA2-F1
#
_entry.id   AF-A0AA38PPA2-F1
#
_cell.length_a   1.000
_cell.length_b   1.000
_cell.length_c   1.000
_cell.angle_alpha   90.00
_cell.angle_beta   90.00
_cell.angle_gamma   90.00
#
_symmetry.space_group_name_H-M   'P 1'
#
loop_
_entity.id
_entity.type
_entity.pdbx_description
1 polymer ?
#
loop_
_entity_poly.entity_id
_entity_poly.type
_entity_poly.pdbx_seq_one_letter_code
_entity_poly.pdbx_strand_id
1 'polypeptide(L)'
;MNHPSLSSSYLPGSSNTYGHDWSQRALGGIIRTSGRHFIDNYGRVCGLRGVNLSGSSKSSSNHNNDTFPSKAETVTFVGRPFPLEEAPEHFARLRRWGLTFVRFLVTWEAVEHAGPGIYDTEYLNYIRDLLALLPQYGIIAFVSLHQDVWSRYSGGSGAPAWTLETVGFDLHELESTGAAWLKGVKGGGHIEEERGLWPCGYQKLAAATMATCFWAGDAFAPKLSTSNKKGDTISVQKFLQDAYLDMSEMVVRAVGDLEAVVGFEMMNEPHRGYVEVPSLHYFDYNTDLHLSAVPSAFESFQLGAGHPTEVAVWTRSFPMPTRKTGRAVLNVDKRKVWKEDGPTKGQCLWEMHGVWGWDKNKNAAIVLRESYFEKHPTNGKKIDWYTDFYYPFLNKWAERVRAASSPDKIVFVEMIPNEFCPSSFTEDHQPPNIVYAPHWYDLNALFTKAFGDFTVNVQGLSRVWSHFINIFISIHTAAGPINVVRKSKR
;
A
#
# COMPACT_ATOMS: atom_id res chain seq x y z
N MET A 1 22.74 -6.27 31.75
CA MET A 1 22.63 -4.80 31.65
C MET A 1 24.00 -4.23 31.95
N ASN A 2 24.68 -3.66 30.96
CA ASN A 2 25.88 -2.80 31.04
C ASN A 2 26.37 -2.59 29.60
N HIS A 3 25.53 -1.93 28.79
CA HIS A 3 25.89 -1.59 27.42
C HIS A 3 26.62 -0.22 27.44
N PRO A 4 27.74 -0.04 26.72
CA PRO A 4 28.50 1.21 26.73
C PRO A 4 27.67 2.46 26.38
N SER A 5 26.61 2.31 25.58
CA SER A 5 25.70 3.42 25.25
C SER A 5 24.77 3.87 26.37
N LEU A 6 24.69 3.10 27.47
CA LEU A 6 23.95 3.47 28.67
C LEU A 6 24.86 4.19 29.69
N SER A 7 26.15 4.35 29.37
CA SER A 7 27.07 5.16 30.18
C SER A 7 26.77 6.64 29.98
N SER A 8 26.73 7.41 31.07
CA SER A 8 26.66 8.88 31.01
C SER A 8 27.87 9.52 30.32
N SER A 9 28.98 8.78 30.19
CA SER A 9 30.17 9.19 29.44
C SER A 9 30.17 8.72 27.97
N TYR A 10 29.10 8.08 27.50
CA TYR A 10 29.01 7.65 26.11
C TYR A 10 28.92 8.85 25.18
N LEU A 11 29.88 8.97 24.28
CA LEU A 11 29.81 9.88 23.15
C LEU A 11 29.25 9.09 21.95
N PRO A 12 28.10 9.48 21.37
CA PRO A 12 27.58 8.81 20.17
C PRO A 12 28.64 8.67 19.08
N GLY A 13 28.85 7.43 18.59
CA GLY A 13 29.91 7.11 17.64
C GLY A 13 31.29 6.80 18.25
N SER A 14 31.50 6.93 19.57
CA SER A 14 32.79 6.63 20.22
C SER A 14 33.05 5.14 20.47
N SER A 15 32.12 4.28 20.09
CA SER A 15 32.35 2.84 20.05
C SER A 15 32.92 2.45 18.70
N ASN A 16 33.85 1.47 18.68
CA ASN A 16 34.27 0.79 17.46
C ASN A 16 33.10 -0.10 16.97
N THR A 17 32.05 0.54 16.45
CA THR A 17 30.94 -0.14 15.80
C THR A 17 31.29 -0.37 14.34
N TYR A 18 30.97 -1.56 13.82
CA TYR A 18 31.12 -1.92 12.40
C TYR A 18 30.06 -1.27 11.49
N GLY A 19 29.07 -0.56 12.06
CA GLY A 19 28.04 0.14 11.28
C GLY A 19 28.60 1.35 10.55
N HIS A 20 28.27 1.48 9.26
CA HIS A 20 28.63 2.66 8.47
C HIS A 20 28.09 3.94 9.11
N ASP A 21 28.89 4.99 9.12
CA ASP A 21 28.46 6.34 9.49
C ASP A 21 28.06 7.09 8.21
N TRP A 22 26.77 7.43 8.10
CA TRP A 22 26.21 8.14 6.96
C TRP A 22 26.02 9.65 7.21
N SER A 23 26.57 10.19 8.30
CA SER A 23 26.60 11.65 8.48
C SER A 23 27.37 12.33 7.36
N GLN A 24 26.99 13.55 7.00
CA GLN A 24 27.67 14.36 5.98
C GLN A 24 29.15 14.52 6.30
N ARG A 25 29.52 14.56 7.58
CA ARG A 25 30.93 14.57 8.01
C ARG A 25 31.68 13.33 7.55
N ALA A 26 31.10 12.14 7.70
CA ALA A 26 31.71 10.87 7.31
C ALA A 26 31.70 10.63 5.78
N LEU A 27 30.78 11.29 5.08
CA LEU A 27 30.59 11.18 3.63
C LEU A 27 31.25 12.30 2.82
N GLY A 28 31.71 13.36 3.48
CA GLY A 28 32.20 14.58 2.84
C GLY A 28 31.09 15.43 2.19
N GLY A 29 29.81 15.12 2.47
CA GLY A 29 28.61 15.77 1.91
C GLY A 29 27.43 14.79 1.81
N ILE A 30 26.53 14.99 0.84
CA ILE A 30 25.33 14.17 0.66
C ILE A 30 25.61 12.87 -0.10
N ILE A 31 24.76 11.86 0.09
CA ILE A 31 24.70 10.68 -0.79
C ILE A 31 24.02 11.07 -2.09
N ARG A 32 24.57 10.61 -3.22
CA ARG A 32 24.00 10.79 -4.57
C ARG A 32 23.85 9.47 -5.29
N THR A 33 23.02 9.44 -6.32
CA THR A 33 22.95 8.32 -7.27
C THR A 33 23.95 8.52 -8.41
N SER A 34 24.60 7.45 -8.84
CA SER A 34 25.43 7.41 -10.05
C SER A 34 25.25 6.06 -10.75
N GLY A 35 24.52 6.06 -11.87
CA GLY A 35 24.06 4.83 -12.50
C GLY A 35 23.28 3.96 -11.52
N ARG A 36 23.72 2.71 -11.33
CA ARG A 36 23.08 1.74 -10.41
C ARG A 36 23.56 1.82 -8.94
N HIS A 37 24.35 2.82 -8.59
CA HIS A 37 25.04 2.90 -7.30
C HIS A 37 24.67 4.16 -6.52
N PHE A 38 24.61 4.03 -5.20
CA PHE A 38 24.75 5.18 -4.29
C PHE A 38 26.24 5.49 -4.13
N ILE A 39 26.59 6.77 -4.18
CA ILE A 39 27.97 7.25 -4.02
C ILE A 39 28.04 8.39 -3.00
N ASP A 40 29.16 8.51 -2.32
CA ASP A 40 29.48 9.67 -1.47
C ASP A 40 30.41 10.67 -2.17
N ASN A 41 30.85 11.71 -1.46
CA ASN A 41 31.73 12.74 -2.02
C ASN A 41 33.18 12.30 -2.18
N TYR A 42 33.56 11.12 -1.69
CA TYR A 42 34.87 10.52 -1.91
C TYR A 42 34.88 9.52 -3.08
N GLY A 43 33.73 9.31 -3.73
CA GLY A 43 33.56 8.37 -4.83
C GLY A 43 33.42 6.91 -4.39
N ARG A 44 33.15 6.63 -3.11
CA ARG A 44 32.92 5.27 -2.60
C ARG A 44 31.52 4.82 -2.96
N VAL A 45 31.37 3.54 -3.33
CA VAL A 45 30.05 2.92 -3.51
C VAL A 45 29.46 2.62 -2.13
N CYS A 46 28.29 3.18 -1.84
CA CYS A 46 27.62 3.08 -0.55
C CYS A 46 26.60 1.94 -0.54
N GLY A 47 26.89 0.87 0.20
CA GLY A 47 25.98 -0.26 0.40
C GLY A 47 24.99 0.00 1.53
N LEU A 48 23.87 0.67 1.22
CA LEU A 48 22.85 1.00 2.21
C LEU A 48 22.14 -0.28 2.72
N ARG A 49 22.22 -0.54 4.03
CA ARG A 49 21.60 -1.70 4.69
C ARG A 49 20.84 -1.25 5.93
N GLY A 50 19.62 -1.77 6.09
CA GLY A 50 18.64 -1.07 6.89
C GLY A 50 17.41 -1.84 7.30
N VAL A 51 16.47 -1.11 7.89
CA VAL A 51 15.17 -1.62 8.37
C VAL A 51 14.03 -0.67 8.03
N ASN A 52 12.82 -1.23 7.95
CA ASN A 52 11.58 -0.46 8.05
C ASN A 52 11.36 -0.03 9.51
N LEU A 53 11.07 1.24 9.75
CA LEU A 53 10.89 1.81 11.09
C LEU A 53 9.58 2.61 11.17
N SER A 54 8.51 2.08 11.76
CA SER A 54 8.26 0.66 12.02
C SER A 54 6.80 0.32 11.75
N GLY A 55 6.43 -0.97 11.78
CA GLY A 55 5.04 -1.41 11.63
C GLY A 55 4.06 -0.81 12.65
N SER A 56 4.54 -0.34 13.80
CA SER A 56 3.69 0.35 14.79
C SER A 56 3.18 1.72 14.31
N SER A 57 3.84 2.32 13.31
CA SER A 57 3.42 3.61 12.71
C SER A 57 2.17 3.47 11.84
N LYS A 58 1.68 2.25 11.64
CA LYS A 58 0.47 1.92 10.88
C LYS A 58 -0.82 2.05 11.71
N SER A 59 -0.71 2.36 13.00
CA SER A 59 -1.87 2.52 13.89
C SER A 59 -1.64 3.62 14.92
N SER A 60 -2.69 4.35 15.26
CA SER A 60 -2.61 5.46 16.22
C SER A 60 -2.14 4.99 17.60
N SER A 61 -1.48 5.86 18.36
CA SER A 61 -1.02 5.57 19.72
C SER A 61 -2.20 5.42 20.70
N ASN A 62 -3.32 6.09 20.42
CA ASN A 62 -4.57 6.00 21.17
C ASN A 62 -5.62 5.06 20.55
N HIS A 63 -5.23 4.13 19.67
CA HIS A 63 -6.18 3.19 19.05
C HIS A 63 -6.91 2.36 20.11
N ASN A 64 -8.22 2.24 19.96
CA ASN A 64 -9.08 1.45 20.83
C ASN A 64 -9.99 0.55 19.99
N ASN A 65 -9.84 -0.76 20.17
CA ASN A 65 -10.56 -1.80 19.43
C ASN A 65 -12.08 -1.75 19.69
N ASP A 66 -12.51 -1.41 20.91
CA ASP A 66 -13.91 -1.44 21.32
C ASP A 66 -14.70 -0.28 20.71
N THR A 67 -14.05 0.86 20.50
CA THR A 67 -14.69 2.05 19.94
C THR A 67 -14.56 2.15 18.43
N PHE A 68 -13.62 1.42 17.81
CA PHE A 68 -13.41 1.44 16.37
C PHE A 68 -14.66 0.93 15.61
N PRO A 69 -15.15 1.62 14.56
CA PRO A 69 -14.50 2.67 13.75
C PRO A 69 -14.81 4.13 14.17
N SER A 70 -15.32 4.37 15.37
CA SER A 70 -15.68 5.72 15.84
C SER A 70 -14.45 6.59 16.14
N LYS A 71 -14.65 7.92 16.21
CA LYS A 71 -13.67 8.92 16.64
C LYS A 71 -12.42 9.01 15.76
N ALA A 72 -12.58 8.75 14.47
CA ALA A 72 -11.51 8.80 13.46
C ALA A 72 -10.76 10.13 13.45
N GLU A 73 -11.47 11.22 13.75
CA GLU A 73 -11.00 12.60 13.73
C GLU A 73 -10.19 13.01 14.97
N THR A 74 -10.06 12.14 15.97
CA THR A 74 -9.34 12.43 17.24
C THR A 74 -8.20 11.45 17.53
N VAL A 75 -7.83 10.63 16.55
CA VAL A 75 -6.68 9.73 16.67
C VAL A 75 -5.39 10.54 16.72
N THR A 76 -4.37 10.03 17.39
CA THR A 76 -3.02 10.65 17.36
C THR A 76 -1.97 9.60 17.04
N PHE A 77 -0.97 10.01 16.26
CA PHE A 77 0.18 9.18 15.92
C PHE A 77 1.46 9.68 16.60
N VAL A 78 1.37 10.72 17.43
CA VAL A 78 2.47 11.16 18.29
C VAL A 78 2.93 9.99 19.15
N GLY A 79 4.25 9.79 19.23
CA GLY A 79 4.85 8.65 19.91
C GLY A 79 4.88 7.36 19.09
N ARG A 80 4.58 7.40 17.78
CA ARG A 80 4.81 6.28 16.84
C ARG A 80 5.98 6.60 15.91
N PRO A 81 7.00 5.72 15.78
CA PRO A 81 7.00 4.32 16.19
C PRO A 81 7.26 4.04 17.67
N PHE A 82 7.78 5.02 18.42
CA PHE A 82 8.00 4.94 19.87
C PHE A 82 8.17 6.35 20.46
N PRO A 83 7.99 6.54 21.78
CA PRO A 83 8.20 7.84 22.43
C PRO A 83 9.59 8.42 22.18
N LEU A 84 9.72 9.75 22.16
CA LEU A 84 10.96 10.43 21.79
C LEU A 84 12.10 10.13 22.77
N GLU A 85 11.76 9.96 24.05
CA GLU A 85 12.66 9.58 25.14
C GLU A 85 13.27 8.17 24.96
N GLU A 86 12.61 7.27 24.24
CA GLU A 86 13.10 5.91 23.95
C GLU A 86 13.97 5.87 22.68
N ALA A 87 13.93 6.93 21.85
CA ALA A 87 14.63 6.97 20.57
C ALA A 87 16.14 6.75 20.67
N PRO A 88 16.87 7.35 21.63
CA PRO A 88 18.30 7.09 21.83
C PRO A 88 18.65 5.60 21.98
N GLU A 89 17.83 4.83 22.71
CA GLU A 89 18.06 3.40 22.91
C GLU A 89 17.85 2.63 21.60
N HIS A 90 16.76 2.89 20.89
CA HIS A 90 16.45 2.23 19.63
C HIS A 90 17.50 2.52 18.54
N PHE A 91 17.93 3.78 18.40
CA PHE A 91 18.95 4.15 17.42
C PHE A 91 20.32 3.59 17.75
N ALA A 92 20.71 3.58 19.04
CA ALA A 92 21.93 2.90 19.47
C ALA A 92 21.91 1.40 19.14
N ARG A 93 20.75 0.75 19.30
CA ARG A 93 20.56 -0.67 18.97
C ARG A 93 20.68 -0.94 17.47
N LEU A 94 20.02 -0.15 16.63
CA LEU A 94 20.13 -0.26 15.17
C LEU A 94 21.57 -0.07 14.68
N ARG A 95 22.27 0.95 15.19
CA ARG A 95 23.70 1.17 14.94
C ARG A 95 24.54 -0.06 15.33
N ARG A 96 24.30 -0.62 16.52
CA ARG A 96 25.04 -1.77 17.05
C ARG A 96 24.89 -3.00 16.16
N TRP A 97 23.74 -3.17 15.52
CA TRP A 97 23.45 -4.25 14.57
C TRP A 97 23.94 -3.96 13.14
N GLY A 98 24.49 -2.77 12.88
CA GLY A 98 24.92 -2.35 11.53
C GLY A 98 23.76 -1.99 10.60
N LEU A 99 22.56 -1.75 11.13
CA LEU A 99 21.37 -1.34 10.39
C LEU A 99 21.28 0.17 10.41
N THR A 100 21.97 0.85 9.49
CA THR A 100 22.16 2.30 9.53
C THR A 100 21.42 3.06 8.43
N PHE A 101 20.59 2.36 7.65
CA PHE A 101 19.64 2.96 6.71
C PHE A 101 18.21 2.68 7.17
N VAL A 102 17.34 3.68 7.18
CA VAL A 102 15.97 3.53 7.68
C VAL A 102 14.96 3.88 6.58
N ARG A 103 13.99 2.99 6.34
CA ARG A 103 12.73 3.34 5.67
C ARG A 103 11.77 3.79 6.76
N PHE A 104 11.56 5.09 6.91
CA PHE A 104 10.74 5.67 7.96
C PHE A 104 9.29 5.80 7.49
N LEU A 105 8.35 5.20 8.21
CA LEU A 105 6.96 5.08 7.76
C LEU A 105 6.12 6.25 8.27
N VAL A 106 5.40 6.91 7.36
CA VAL A 106 4.38 7.92 7.66
C VAL A 106 3.10 7.53 6.95
N THR A 107 1.97 7.45 7.65
CA THR A 107 0.66 7.23 7.02
C THR A 107 -0.01 8.58 6.75
N TRP A 108 -0.84 8.65 5.71
CA TRP A 108 -1.64 9.84 5.43
C TRP A 108 -2.54 10.19 6.63
N GLU A 109 -3.15 9.19 7.26
CA GLU A 109 -3.96 9.34 8.46
C GLU A 109 -3.19 10.00 9.61
N ALA A 110 -1.91 9.66 9.80
CA ALA A 110 -1.10 10.29 10.84
C ALA A 110 -0.98 11.81 10.69
N VAL A 111 -1.04 12.32 9.44
CA VAL A 111 -0.86 13.75 9.14
C VAL A 111 -2.19 14.48 9.01
N GLU A 112 -3.25 13.82 8.55
CA GLU A 112 -4.50 14.49 8.15
C GLU A 112 -5.76 13.70 8.60
N HIS A 113 -5.76 13.16 9.82
CA HIS A 113 -6.89 12.38 10.34
C HIS A 113 -8.17 13.21 10.59
N ALA A 114 -8.01 14.46 11.05
CA ALA A 114 -9.13 15.30 11.51
C ALA A 114 -10.05 15.78 10.36
N GLY A 115 -9.57 15.73 9.12
CA GLY A 115 -10.33 16.15 7.95
C GLY A 115 -9.43 16.76 6.87
N PRO A 116 -9.98 16.96 5.66
CA PRO A 116 -9.22 17.50 4.54
C PRO A 116 -8.73 18.93 4.84
N GLY A 117 -7.41 19.11 4.78
CA GLY A 117 -6.69 20.34 5.08
C GLY A 117 -6.42 20.61 6.56
N ILE A 118 -6.78 19.69 7.46
CA ILE A 118 -6.57 19.84 8.90
C ILE A 118 -5.38 18.94 9.28
N TYR A 119 -4.20 19.53 9.28
CA TYR A 119 -2.94 18.80 9.50
C TYR A 119 -2.58 18.70 10.98
N ASP A 120 -2.14 17.52 11.41
CA ASP A 120 -1.60 17.27 12.75
C ASP A 120 -0.17 17.82 12.84
N THR A 121 -0.05 19.08 13.23
CA THR A 121 1.25 19.75 13.43
C THR A 121 2.05 19.17 14.60
N GLU A 122 1.39 18.56 15.58
CA GLU A 122 2.08 17.94 16.72
C GLU A 122 2.83 16.68 16.25
N TYR A 123 2.17 15.84 15.45
CA TYR A 123 2.81 14.69 14.82
C TYR A 123 3.96 15.10 13.89
N LEU A 124 3.77 16.14 13.07
CA LEU A 124 4.83 16.64 12.18
C LEU A 124 6.07 17.14 12.95
N ASN A 125 5.87 17.84 14.07
CA ASN A 125 6.97 18.25 14.94
C ASN A 125 7.65 17.03 15.59
N TYR A 126 6.87 16.07 16.06
CA TYR A 126 7.39 14.85 16.67
C TYR A 126 8.28 14.04 15.69
N ILE A 127 7.88 13.85 14.43
CA ILE A 127 8.72 13.13 13.46
C ILE A 127 9.97 13.92 13.09
N ARG A 128 9.90 15.26 13.08
CA ARG A 128 11.08 16.12 12.88
C ARG A 128 12.09 15.91 14.00
N ASP A 129 11.65 15.98 15.25
CA ASP A 129 12.51 15.80 16.42
C ASP A 129 13.14 14.40 16.42
N LEU A 130 12.36 13.38 16.07
CA LEU A 130 12.84 12.01 15.96
C LEU A 130 13.90 11.83 14.86
N LEU A 131 13.65 12.33 13.65
CA LEU A 131 14.57 12.21 12.52
C LEU A 131 15.83 13.06 12.69
N ALA A 132 15.76 14.18 13.40
CA ALA A 132 16.90 15.04 13.72
C ALA A 132 17.95 14.35 14.61
N LEU A 133 17.58 13.28 15.34
CA LEU A 133 18.50 12.49 16.15
C LEU A 133 19.35 11.51 15.33
N LEU A 134 18.85 11.05 14.17
CA LEU A 134 19.49 9.99 13.39
C LEU A 134 20.98 10.23 13.06
N PRO A 135 21.42 11.44 12.66
CA PRO A 135 22.82 11.69 12.32
C PRO A 135 23.77 11.51 13.52
N GLN A 136 23.29 11.70 14.75
CA GLN A 136 24.10 11.44 15.96
C GLN A 136 24.46 9.97 16.12
N TYR A 137 23.68 9.09 15.47
CA TYR A 137 23.92 7.65 15.39
C TYR A 137 24.45 7.25 14.00
N GLY A 138 24.88 8.20 13.15
CA GLY A 138 25.32 7.91 11.78
C GLY A 138 24.27 7.16 10.96
N ILE A 139 22.98 7.37 11.26
CA ILE A 139 21.84 6.78 10.56
C ILE A 139 21.28 7.84 9.61
N ILE A 140 20.83 7.39 8.45
CA ILE A 140 20.03 8.17 7.49
C ILE A 140 18.74 7.43 7.18
N ALA A 141 17.74 8.17 6.69
CA ALA A 141 16.44 7.64 6.36
C ALA A 141 15.90 8.19 5.04
N PHE A 142 15.03 7.43 4.39
CA PHE A 142 14.03 8.02 3.50
C PHE A 142 12.65 7.89 4.14
N VAL A 143 11.78 8.85 3.85
CA VAL A 143 10.42 8.88 4.39
C VAL A 143 9.46 8.27 3.39
N SER A 144 8.75 7.23 3.81
CA SER A 144 7.80 6.46 3.02
C SER A 144 6.37 6.80 3.40
N LEU A 145 5.61 7.31 2.43
CA LEU A 145 4.17 7.49 2.56
C LEU A 145 3.50 6.12 2.46
N HIS A 146 3.27 5.53 3.63
CA HIS A 146 2.93 4.14 3.78
C HIS A 146 1.41 3.93 3.78
N GLN A 147 0.97 2.90 3.06
CA GLN A 147 -0.39 2.37 3.10
C GLN A 147 -0.34 0.85 2.95
N ASP A 148 -1.32 0.17 3.51
CA ASP A 148 -1.66 -1.20 3.15
C ASP A 148 -3.17 -1.24 2.96
N VAL A 149 -3.66 -1.82 1.86
CA VAL A 149 -5.11 -1.96 1.65
C VAL A 149 -5.83 -0.63 1.82
N TRP A 150 -5.26 0.47 1.33
CA TRP A 150 -5.75 1.85 1.40
C TRP A 150 -5.78 2.48 2.81
N SER A 151 -6.44 1.88 3.79
CA SER A 151 -6.80 2.51 5.07
C SER A 151 -7.05 1.48 6.18
N ARG A 152 -6.99 1.91 7.45
CA ARG A 152 -7.49 1.11 8.59
C ARG A 152 -8.97 0.76 8.42
N TYR A 153 -9.75 1.64 7.79
CA TYR A 153 -11.17 1.43 7.52
C TYR A 153 -11.43 0.46 6.36
N SER A 154 -10.41 0.09 5.59
CA SER A 154 -10.50 -1.00 4.60
C SER A 154 -9.74 -2.27 5.03
N GLY A 155 -9.25 -2.31 6.27
CA GLY A 155 -8.61 -3.48 6.87
C GLY A 155 -7.07 -3.47 6.88
N GLY A 156 -6.45 -2.35 6.50
CA GLY A 156 -5.00 -2.17 6.52
C GLY A 156 -4.56 -0.88 7.23
N SER A 157 -3.88 0.03 6.54
CA SER A 157 -3.38 1.31 7.05
C SER A 157 -3.17 2.32 5.92
N GLY A 158 -3.00 3.61 6.21
CA GLY A 158 -2.66 4.61 5.19
C GLY A 158 -3.58 5.81 5.21
N ALA A 159 -4.56 5.86 4.32
CA ALA A 159 -5.50 6.97 4.14
C ALA A 159 -6.44 7.17 5.34
N PRO A 160 -6.76 8.42 5.71
CA PRO A 160 -7.70 8.73 6.77
C PRO A 160 -9.15 8.37 6.42
N ALA A 161 -9.99 8.23 7.44
CA ALA A 161 -11.38 7.81 7.33
C ALA A 161 -12.21 8.67 6.37
N TRP A 162 -11.99 9.99 6.41
CA TRP A 162 -12.74 10.95 5.60
C TRP A 162 -12.59 10.70 4.10
N THR A 163 -11.52 10.01 3.65
CA THR A 163 -11.38 9.63 2.24
C THR A 163 -12.46 8.65 1.80
N LEU A 164 -12.81 7.67 2.66
CA LEU A 164 -13.89 6.71 2.39
C LEU A 164 -15.26 7.39 2.47
N GLU A 165 -15.47 8.24 3.48
CA GLU A 165 -16.72 8.98 3.65
C GLU A 165 -16.99 9.93 2.48
N THR A 166 -15.94 10.55 1.93
CA THR A 166 -16.01 11.41 0.74
C THR A 166 -16.52 10.65 -0.49
N VAL A 167 -16.21 9.35 -0.60
CA VAL A 167 -16.71 8.48 -1.68
C VAL A 167 -18.12 7.95 -1.37
N GLY A 168 -18.59 8.11 -0.13
CA GLY A 168 -19.94 7.78 0.32
C GLY A 168 -20.05 6.53 1.17
N PHE A 169 -18.93 5.95 1.61
CA PHE A 169 -18.94 4.80 2.51
C PHE A 169 -19.45 5.18 3.91
N ASP A 170 -20.26 4.30 4.50
CA ASP A 170 -20.58 4.27 5.91
C ASP A 170 -19.56 3.39 6.63
N LEU A 171 -18.76 4.00 7.49
CA LEU A 171 -17.68 3.30 8.20
C LEU A 171 -18.19 2.16 9.09
N HIS A 172 -19.41 2.28 9.63
CA HIS A 172 -19.99 1.28 10.53
C HIS A 172 -20.52 0.05 9.79
N GLU A 173 -20.73 0.14 8.48
CA GLU A 173 -21.28 -0.94 7.65
C GLU A 173 -20.22 -1.67 6.82
N LEU A 174 -18.96 -1.27 6.90
CA LEU A 174 -17.86 -1.85 6.10
C LEU A 174 -17.68 -3.37 6.35
N GLU A 175 -17.76 -3.80 7.61
CA GLU A 175 -17.59 -5.22 7.96
C GLU A 175 -18.87 -6.03 7.78
N SER A 176 -20.04 -5.49 8.17
CA SER A 176 -21.34 -6.16 8.06
C SER A 176 -21.70 -6.51 6.61
N THR A 177 -21.35 -5.60 5.68
CA THR A 177 -21.53 -5.83 4.24
C THR A 177 -20.45 -6.71 3.62
N GLY A 178 -19.34 -6.97 4.33
CA GLY A 178 -18.16 -7.62 3.76
C GLY A 178 -17.38 -6.74 2.77
N ALA A 179 -17.57 -5.42 2.83
CA ALA A 179 -16.83 -4.44 2.02
C ALA A 179 -15.37 -4.24 2.47
N ALA A 180 -15.03 -4.65 3.70
CA ALA A 180 -13.68 -4.68 4.25
C ALA A 180 -13.51 -5.80 5.28
N TRP A 181 -12.27 -6.20 5.57
CA TRP A 181 -11.94 -7.07 6.71
C TRP A 181 -11.36 -6.26 7.85
N LEU A 182 -12.15 -6.00 8.88
CA LEU A 182 -11.73 -5.13 9.99
C LEU A 182 -11.25 -5.89 11.22
N LYS A 183 -11.42 -7.21 11.24
CA LYS A 183 -11.06 -8.07 12.38
C LYS A 183 -9.63 -7.85 12.89
N GLY A 184 -8.65 -7.72 12.01
CA GLY A 184 -7.25 -7.45 12.40
C GLY A 184 -7.07 -6.09 13.08
N VAL A 185 -7.79 -5.06 12.61
CA VAL A 185 -7.76 -3.71 13.19
C VAL A 185 -8.52 -3.66 14.52
N LYS A 186 -9.49 -4.55 14.73
CA LYS A 186 -10.26 -4.72 15.96
C LYS A 186 -9.62 -5.68 16.98
N GLY A 187 -8.33 -6.00 16.82
CA GLY A 187 -7.59 -6.85 17.77
C GLY A 187 -7.80 -8.36 17.61
N GLY A 188 -8.35 -8.81 16.48
CA GLY A 188 -8.38 -10.21 16.07
C GLY A 188 -7.15 -10.59 15.21
N GLY A 189 -7.22 -11.70 14.48
CA GLY A 189 -6.12 -12.14 13.62
C GLY A 189 -5.06 -12.99 14.35
N HIS A 190 -5.33 -13.37 15.59
CA HIS A 190 -4.36 -14.07 16.44
C HIS A 190 -4.42 -15.60 16.34
N ILE A 191 -5.52 -16.15 15.82
CA ILE A 191 -5.70 -17.58 15.53
C ILE A 191 -5.27 -17.93 14.10
N GLU A 192 -4.92 -19.19 13.86
CA GLU A 192 -4.34 -19.64 12.60
C GLU A 192 -5.24 -19.35 11.40
N GLU A 193 -6.55 -19.54 11.53
CA GLU A 193 -7.55 -19.32 10.50
C GLU A 193 -7.54 -17.88 9.98
N GLU A 194 -7.24 -16.92 10.86
CA GLU A 194 -7.34 -15.49 10.60
C GLU A 194 -6.02 -14.82 10.22
N ARG A 195 -4.89 -15.46 10.53
CA ARG A 195 -3.57 -14.91 10.20
C ARG A 195 -3.45 -14.68 8.71
N GLY A 196 -2.82 -13.58 8.29
CA GLY A 196 -2.57 -13.34 6.86
C GLY A 196 -3.80 -13.10 5.99
N LEU A 197 -4.97 -12.79 6.57
CA LEU A 197 -6.16 -12.37 5.81
C LEU A 197 -6.06 -10.96 5.24
N TRP A 198 -5.33 -10.06 5.92
CA TRP A 198 -5.29 -8.64 5.57
C TRP A 198 -4.92 -8.38 4.09
N PRO A 199 -3.94 -9.08 3.45
CA PRO A 199 -3.57 -8.78 2.08
C PRO A 199 -4.68 -9.08 1.06
N CYS A 200 -5.58 -10.01 1.38
CA CYS A 200 -6.73 -10.29 0.53
C CYS A 200 -7.66 -9.07 0.42
N GLY A 201 -7.55 -8.11 1.36
CA GLY A 201 -8.37 -6.90 1.41
C GLY A 201 -8.27 -6.01 0.18
N TYR A 202 -7.20 -6.11 -0.62
CA TYR A 202 -7.06 -5.32 -1.84
C TYR A 202 -8.20 -5.54 -2.85
N GLN A 203 -8.78 -6.76 -2.90
CA GLN A 203 -9.91 -7.10 -3.78
C GLN A 203 -11.28 -6.72 -3.19
N LYS A 204 -11.35 -6.30 -1.92
CA LYS A 204 -12.61 -5.93 -1.28
C LYS A 204 -13.10 -4.58 -1.77
N LEU A 205 -14.43 -4.41 -1.69
CA LEU A 205 -15.13 -3.25 -2.24
C LEU A 205 -14.49 -1.93 -1.84
N ALA A 206 -14.18 -1.74 -0.55
CA ALA A 206 -13.66 -0.48 -0.03
C ALA A 206 -12.28 -0.14 -0.65
N ALA A 207 -11.29 -1.02 -0.50
CA ALA A 207 -9.94 -0.77 -0.99
C ALA A 207 -9.88 -0.65 -2.52
N ALA A 208 -10.55 -1.56 -3.23
CA ALA A 208 -10.56 -1.53 -4.70
C ALA A 208 -11.28 -0.30 -5.25
N THR A 209 -12.39 0.12 -4.62
CA THR A 209 -13.10 1.34 -5.02
C THR A 209 -12.27 2.59 -4.76
N MET A 210 -11.66 2.70 -3.59
CA MET A 210 -10.84 3.86 -3.23
C MET A 210 -9.62 4.01 -4.14
N ALA A 211 -8.91 2.91 -4.41
CA ALA A 211 -7.80 2.90 -5.37
C ALA A 211 -8.25 3.33 -6.77
N THR A 212 -9.41 2.83 -7.23
CA THR A 212 -9.95 3.21 -8.55
C THR A 212 -10.32 4.69 -8.60
N CYS A 213 -10.94 5.23 -7.55
CA CYS A 213 -11.29 6.66 -7.47
C CYS A 213 -10.04 7.55 -7.44
N PHE A 214 -8.99 7.13 -6.73
CA PHE A 214 -7.74 7.88 -6.62
C PHE A 214 -6.94 7.90 -7.93
N TRP A 215 -6.81 6.75 -8.60
CA TRP A 215 -6.00 6.66 -9.83
C TRP A 215 -6.75 7.11 -11.08
N ALA A 216 -8.02 6.72 -11.21
CA ALA A 216 -8.77 6.79 -12.46
C ALA A 216 -10.25 7.18 -12.26
N GLY A 217 -10.57 7.89 -11.18
CA GLY A 217 -11.94 8.36 -10.89
C GLY A 217 -12.52 9.27 -11.98
N ASP A 218 -11.72 10.07 -12.67
CA ASP A 218 -12.20 10.90 -13.79
C ASP A 218 -12.69 10.06 -14.97
N ALA A 219 -12.06 8.89 -15.18
CA ALA A 219 -12.44 7.97 -16.24
C ALA A 219 -13.62 7.08 -15.82
N PHE A 220 -13.58 6.49 -14.61
CA PHE A 220 -14.51 5.44 -14.19
C PHE A 220 -15.56 5.87 -13.16
N ALA A 221 -15.37 6.99 -12.49
CA ALA A 221 -16.34 7.55 -11.54
C ALA A 221 -16.72 9.02 -11.86
N PRO A 222 -16.97 9.40 -13.13
CA PRO A 222 -17.15 10.80 -13.53
C PRO A 222 -18.37 11.51 -12.93
N LYS A 223 -19.36 10.77 -12.42
CA LYS A 223 -20.54 11.34 -11.72
C LYS A 223 -20.26 11.64 -10.25
N LEU A 224 -19.17 11.11 -9.69
CA LEU A 224 -18.80 11.33 -8.30
C LEU A 224 -17.95 12.61 -8.19
N SER A 225 -18.52 13.61 -7.54
CA SER A 225 -17.90 14.91 -7.32
C SER A 225 -18.06 15.33 -5.87
N THR A 226 -17.17 16.22 -5.42
CA THR A 226 -17.15 16.77 -4.07
C THR A 226 -16.75 18.25 -4.12
N SER A 227 -16.89 18.94 -3.00
CA SER A 227 -16.49 20.35 -2.89
C SER A 227 -15.04 20.45 -2.42
N ASN A 228 -14.25 21.28 -3.08
CA ASN A 228 -12.91 21.63 -2.60
C ASN A 228 -12.99 22.64 -1.44
N LYS A 229 -11.84 23.04 -0.88
CA LYS A 229 -11.75 24.04 0.21
C LYS A 229 -12.35 25.42 -0.15
N LYS A 230 -12.48 25.75 -1.44
CA LYS A 230 -13.05 27.00 -1.94
C LYS A 230 -14.56 26.89 -2.21
N GLY A 231 -15.14 25.70 -2.04
CA GLY A 231 -16.54 25.42 -2.35
C GLY A 231 -16.81 25.07 -3.83
N ASP A 232 -15.77 24.96 -4.67
CA ASP A 232 -15.96 24.55 -6.07
C ASP A 232 -16.23 23.04 -6.14
N THR A 233 -17.18 22.65 -6.98
CA THR A 233 -17.41 21.25 -7.31
C THR A 233 -16.29 20.72 -8.21
N ILE A 234 -15.55 19.73 -7.71
CA ILE A 234 -14.47 19.04 -8.43
C ILE A 234 -14.69 17.53 -8.43
N SER A 235 -14.04 16.81 -9.33
CA SER A 235 -14.09 15.35 -9.33
C SER A 235 -13.45 14.77 -8.07
N VAL A 236 -13.90 13.57 -7.69
CA VAL A 236 -13.34 12.88 -6.54
C VAL A 236 -11.86 12.52 -6.71
N GLN A 237 -11.43 12.21 -7.95
CA GLN A 237 -10.03 11.93 -8.25
C GLN A 237 -9.18 13.14 -7.94
N LYS A 238 -9.57 14.31 -8.49
CA LYS A 238 -8.85 15.56 -8.25
C LYS A 238 -8.79 15.90 -6.77
N PHE A 239 -9.91 15.75 -6.06
CA PHE A 239 -9.96 16.02 -4.62
C PHE A 239 -9.00 15.14 -3.82
N LEU A 240 -9.05 13.81 -4.02
CA LEU A 240 -8.19 12.87 -3.30
C LEU A 240 -6.71 13.06 -3.66
N GLN A 241 -6.40 13.25 -4.94
CA GLN A 241 -5.02 13.48 -5.39
C GLN A 241 -4.45 14.81 -4.88
N ASP A 242 -5.22 15.90 -4.94
CA ASP A 242 -4.75 17.20 -4.45
C ASP A 242 -4.56 17.16 -2.92
N ALA A 243 -5.45 16.52 -2.16
CA ALA A 243 -5.27 16.35 -0.72
C ALA A 243 -4.04 15.50 -0.38
N TYR A 244 -3.80 14.40 -1.10
CA TYR A 244 -2.60 13.58 -0.93
C TYR A 244 -1.31 14.36 -1.22
N LEU A 245 -1.31 15.18 -2.28
CA LEU A 245 -0.17 16.02 -2.64
C LEU A 245 0.09 17.11 -1.61
N ASP A 246 -0.97 17.76 -1.12
CA ASP A 246 -0.86 18.79 -0.08
C ASP A 246 -0.37 18.18 1.25
N MET A 247 -0.86 17.00 1.65
CA MET A 247 -0.33 16.27 2.81
C MET A 247 1.14 15.87 2.62
N SER A 248 1.50 15.36 1.45
CA SER A 248 2.89 15.01 1.11
C SER A 248 3.80 16.21 1.26
N GLU A 249 3.36 17.38 0.77
CA GLU A 249 4.08 18.64 0.93
C GLU A 249 4.28 19.00 2.41
N MET A 250 3.27 18.81 3.27
CA MET A 250 3.41 19.07 4.70
C MET A 250 4.48 18.19 5.36
N VAL A 251 4.51 16.90 5.03
CA VAL A 251 5.56 15.98 5.51
C VAL A 251 6.94 16.44 5.03
N VAL A 252 7.06 16.76 3.74
CA VAL A 252 8.32 17.19 3.15
C VAL A 252 8.81 18.50 3.76
N ARG A 253 7.94 19.46 4.00
CA ARG A 253 8.30 20.73 4.67
C ARG A 253 8.74 20.52 6.12
N ALA A 254 8.18 19.53 6.80
CA ALA A 254 8.52 19.26 8.19
C ALA A 254 9.93 18.65 8.36
N VAL A 255 10.40 17.85 7.40
CA VAL A 255 11.61 17.01 7.58
C VAL A 255 12.61 17.07 6.42
N GLY A 256 12.28 17.69 5.31
CA GLY A 256 13.09 17.69 4.09
C GLY A 256 14.38 18.49 4.18
N ASP A 257 14.48 19.46 5.08
CA ASP A 257 15.72 20.19 5.37
C ASP A 257 16.72 19.35 6.20
N LEU A 258 16.26 18.27 6.85
CA LEU A 258 17.11 17.47 7.73
C LEU A 258 18.18 16.70 6.93
N GLU A 259 19.40 16.73 7.47
CA GLU A 259 20.55 15.96 6.96
C GLU A 259 20.23 14.46 6.87
N ALA A 260 19.53 13.94 7.88
CA ALA A 260 19.18 12.53 7.97
C ALA A 260 18.30 12.04 6.81
N VAL A 261 17.50 12.93 6.22
CA VAL A 261 16.48 12.55 5.24
C VAL A 261 17.08 12.60 3.84
N VAL A 262 17.40 11.45 3.25
CA VAL A 262 18.01 11.38 1.91
C VAL A 262 16.99 11.48 0.78
N GLY A 263 15.71 11.24 1.07
CA GLY A 263 14.67 11.23 0.06
C GLY A 263 13.30 10.84 0.58
N PHE A 264 12.37 10.71 -0.35
CA PHE A 264 10.97 10.43 -0.10
C PHE A 264 10.47 9.36 -1.05
N GLU A 265 9.52 8.55 -0.59
CA GLU A 265 8.82 7.55 -1.39
C GLU A 265 7.33 7.90 -1.51
N MET A 266 6.82 7.90 -2.75
CA MET A 266 5.48 8.40 -3.05
C MET A 266 4.39 7.61 -2.36
N MET A 267 4.44 6.29 -2.43
CA MET A 267 3.39 5.42 -1.92
C MET A 267 3.97 4.01 -1.76
N ASN A 268 3.83 3.43 -0.57
CA ASN A 268 4.10 2.01 -0.36
C ASN A 268 3.11 1.17 -1.19
N GLU A 269 3.63 0.23 -1.97
CA GLU A 269 2.90 -0.84 -2.64
C GLU A 269 1.59 -0.38 -3.30
N PRO A 270 1.67 0.56 -4.27
CA PRO A 270 0.48 1.09 -4.90
C PRO A 270 -0.34 -0.05 -5.54
N HIS A 271 -1.66 0.04 -5.43
CA HIS A 271 -2.59 -0.93 -6.02
C HIS A 271 -3.55 -0.21 -6.96
N ARG A 272 -3.83 -0.82 -8.12
CA ARG A 272 -4.65 -0.20 -9.18
C ARG A 272 -6.16 -0.27 -8.96
N GLY A 273 -6.61 -1.02 -7.96
CA GLY A 273 -8.04 -1.23 -7.70
C GLY A 273 -8.67 -2.05 -8.82
N TYR A 274 -9.75 -1.55 -9.42
CA TYR A 274 -10.42 -2.20 -10.54
C TYR A 274 -9.84 -1.84 -11.90
N VAL A 275 -8.94 -0.86 -12.00
CA VAL A 275 -8.34 -0.44 -13.27
C VAL A 275 -7.66 -1.65 -13.94
N GLU A 276 -7.90 -1.85 -15.23
CA GLU A 276 -7.46 -3.00 -16.05
C GLU A 276 -8.11 -4.36 -15.72
N VAL A 277 -9.10 -4.41 -14.83
CA VAL A 277 -9.88 -5.64 -14.62
C VAL A 277 -10.69 -5.95 -15.89
N PRO A 278 -10.47 -7.11 -16.55
CA PRO A 278 -11.04 -7.39 -17.89
C PRO A 278 -12.54 -7.71 -17.86
N SER A 279 -13.04 -8.15 -16.71
CA SER A 279 -14.44 -8.55 -16.50
C SER A 279 -14.79 -8.37 -15.02
N LEU A 280 -16.04 -8.01 -14.70
CA LEU A 280 -16.50 -7.89 -13.31
C LEU A 280 -16.51 -9.23 -12.55
N HIS A 281 -16.43 -10.36 -13.27
CA HIS A 281 -16.31 -11.71 -12.73
C HIS A 281 -14.86 -12.21 -12.66
N TYR A 282 -13.90 -11.42 -13.15
CA TYR A 282 -12.52 -11.82 -13.23
C TYR A 282 -11.90 -12.02 -11.84
N PHE A 283 -11.03 -13.02 -11.76
CA PHE A 283 -10.23 -13.36 -10.61
C PHE A 283 -9.00 -14.12 -11.10
N ASP A 284 -7.80 -13.66 -10.75
CA ASP A 284 -6.55 -14.35 -11.11
C ASP A 284 -5.98 -15.09 -9.90
N TYR A 285 -6.15 -16.41 -9.91
CA TYR A 285 -5.62 -17.29 -8.88
C TYR A 285 -4.11 -17.14 -8.63
N ASN A 286 -3.32 -16.75 -9.63
CA ASN A 286 -1.86 -16.70 -9.50
C ASN A 286 -1.35 -15.37 -8.93
N THR A 287 -2.10 -14.29 -9.10
CA THR A 287 -1.65 -12.93 -8.75
C THR A 287 -2.50 -12.31 -7.64
N ASP A 288 -3.78 -12.65 -7.53
CA ASP A 288 -4.66 -12.20 -6.45
C ASP A 288 -4.44 -13.02 -5.18
N LEU A 289 -4.23 -12.36 -4.04
CA LEU A 289 -4.11 -13.05 -2.76
C LEU A 289 -5.50 -13.49 -2.28
N HIS A 290 -5.68 -14.78 -2.04
CA HIS A 290 -7.00 -15.34 -1.72
C HIS A 290 -7.01 -16.27 -0.49
N LEU A 291 -7.75 -15.88 0.54
CA LEU A 291 -8.00 -16.64 1.77
C LEU A 291 -9.34 -16.17 2.37
N SER A 292 -10.12 -17.10 2.93
CA SER A 292 -11.50 -16.87 3.37
C SER A 292 -12.42 -16.45 2.20
N ALA A 293 -13.41 -15.60 2.46
CA ALA A 293 -14.43 -15.20 1.50
C ALA A 293 -13.94 -14.10 0.54
N VAL A 294 -13.68 -14.46 -0.72
CA VAL A 294 -13.10 -13.59 -1.75
C VAL A 294 -14.13 -13.34 -2.85
N PRO A 295 -14.81 -12.18 -2.83
CA PRO A 295 -15.76 -11.81 -3.88
C PRO A 295 -15.04 -11.33 -5.14
N SER A 296 -15.64 -11.58 -6.30
CA SER A 296 -15.36 -10.81 -7.53
C SER A 296 -15.80 -9.35 -7.39
N ALA A 297 -15.41 -8.49 -8.33
CA ALA A 297 -15.87 -7.10 -8.35
C ALA A 297 -17.41 -7.03 -8.34
N PHE A 298 -18.07 -7.82 -9.19
CA PHE A 298 -19.53 -7.86 -9.26
C PHE A 298 -20.20 -8.35 -7.98
N GLU A 299 -19.67 -9.41 -7.34
CA GLU A 299 -20.19 -9.89 -6.05
C GLU A 299 -19.98 -8.84 -4.95
N SER A 300 -18.84 -8.13 -4.96
CA SER A 300 -18.56 -7.08 -3.99
C SER A 300 -19.52 -5.88 -4.13
N PHE A 301 -19.94 -5.54 -5.35
CA PHE A 301 -20.90 -4.46 -5.60
C PHE A 301 -22.28 -4.79 -5.04
N GLN A 302 -22.74 -6.02 -5.26
CA GLN A 302 -24.01 -6.52 -4.72
C GLN A 302 -24.02 -6.51 -3.19
N LEU A 303 -22.93 -7.00 -2.58
CA LEU A 303 -22.75 -6.99 -1.14
C LEU A 303 -22.84 -5.57 -0.57
N GLY A 304 -22.10 -4.61 -1.12
CA GLY A 304 -22.15 -3.21 -0.64
C GLY A 304 -23.50 -2.53 -0.86
N ALA A 305 -24.27 -2.95 -1.86
CA ALA A 305 -25.61 -2.44 -2.14
C ALA A 305 -26.72 -3.05 -1.27
N GLY A 306 -26.40 -3.99 -0.37
CA GLY A 306 -27.38 -4.63 0.51
C GLY A 306 -28.03 -5.88 -0.06
N HIS A 307 -27.43 -6.50 -1.08
CA HIS A 307 -27.91 -7.77 -1.63
C HIS A 307 -27.11 -8.95 -1.05
N PRO A 308 -27.76 -9.90 -0.34
CA PRO A 308 -27.09 -11.11 0.12
C PRO A 308 -26.52 -11.85 -1.08
N THR A 309 -25.23 -12.13 -1.03
CA THR A 309 -24.50 -12.66 -2.19
C THR A 309 -23.66 -13.85 -1.77
N GLU A 310 -23.78 -14.92 -2.54
CA GLU A 310 -22.94 -16.10 -2.36
C GLU A 310 -21.56 -15.87 -2.99
N VAL A 311 -20.49 -16.03 -2.23
CA VAL A 311 -19.11 -15.79 -2.67
C VAL A 311 -18.23 -17.03 -2.47
N ALA A 312 -17.14 -17.12 -3.23
CA ALA A 312 -16.18 -18.22 -3.07
C ALA A 312 -15.42 -18.12 -1.74
N VAL A 313 -15.25 -19.26 -1.07
CA VAL A 313 -14.46 -19.39 0.17
C VAL A 313 -13.20 -20.22 -0.11
N TRP A 314 -12.06 -19.69 0.33
CA TRP A 314 -10.74 -20.26 0.16
C TRP A 314 -10.13 -20.60 1.51
N THR A 315 -9.45 -21.74 1.61
CA THR A 315 -8.72 -22.13 2.81
C THR A 315 -7.29 -22.50 2.46
N ARG A 316 -6.41 -22.51 3.47
CA ARG A 316 -5.03 -22.99 3.33
C ARG A 316 -4.98 -24.38 2.75
N SER A 317 -3.96 -24.63 1.93
CA SER A 317 -3.66 -25.93 1.38
C SER A 317 -2.17 -26.10 1.12
N PHE A 318 -1.78 -27.29 0.69
CA PHE A 318 -0.44 -27.61 0.22
C PHE A 318 -0.57 -28.58 -0.97
N PRO A 319 0.26 -28.48 -2.03
CA PRO A 319 1.40 -27.58 -2.21
C PRO A 319 1.04 -26.14 -2.61
N MET A 320 -0.18 -25.91 -3.09
CA MET A 320 -0.65 -24.55 -3.40
C MET A 320 -1.08 -23.83 -2.12
N PRO A 321 -0.71 -22.55 -1.90
CA PRO A 321 -0.92 -21.86 -0.61
C PRO A 321 -2.37 -21.92 -0.10
N THR A 322 -3.34 -21.80 -1.00
CA THR A 322 -4.76 -21.87 -0.70
C THR A 322 -5.55 -22.49 -1.86
N ARG A 323 -6.71 -23.07 -1.56
CA ARG A 323 -7.64 -23.67 -2.53
C ARG A 323 -9.07 -23.30 -2.22
N LYS A 324 -9.94 -23.26 -3.24
CA LYS A 324 -11.37 -23.04 -3.07
C LYS A 324 -11.98 -24.27 -2.42
N THR A 325 -12.62 -24.08 -1.29
CA THR A 325 -13.22 -25.17 -0.50
C THR A 325 -14.73 -25.07 -0.36
N GLY A 326 -15.32 -23.94 -0.71
CA GLY A 326 -16.77 -23.81 -0.69
C GLY A 326 -17.27 -22.47 -1.20
N ARG A 327 -18.52 -22.20 -0.85
CA ARG A 327 -19.18 -20.91 -1.04
C ARG A 327 -19.92 -20.53 0.25
N ALA A 328 -20.07 -19.23 0.50
CA ALA A 328 -20.82 -18.70 1.64
C ALA A 328 -21.66 -17.51 1.23
N VAL A 329 -22.89 -17.41 1.74
CA VAL A 329 -23.74 -16.23 1.58
C VAL A 329 -23.32 -15.19 2.61
N LEU A 330 -22.92 -14.01 2.14
CA LEU A 330 -22.57 -12.87 2.99
C LEU A 330 -23.67 -11.79 2.96
N ASN A 331 -23.61 -10.86 3.92
CA ASN A 331 -24.56 -9.74 4.10
C ASN A 331 -26.04 -10.18 4.13
N VAL A 332 -26.35 -11.22 4.92
CA VAL A 332 -27.71 -11.76 5.07
C VAL A 332 -28.70 -10.74 5.63
N ASP A 333 -28.19 -9.77 6.41
CA ASP A 333 -28.95 -8.69 7.05
C ASP A 333 -29.27 -7.53 6.08
N LYS A 334 -28.84 -7.63 4.82
CA LYS A 334 -29.15 -6.67 3.74
C LYS A 334 -28.72 -5.24 4.07
N ARG A 335 -27.59 -5.10 4.79
CA ARG A 335 -27.02 -3.81 5.16
C ARG A 335 -26.43 -3.13 3.93
N LYS A 336 -26.53 -1.82 3.83
CA LYS A 336 -25.86 -1.05 2.77
C LYS A 336 -24.61 -0.40 3.33
N VAL A 337 -23.54 -0.38 2.54
CA VAL A 337 -22.30 0.32 2.91
C VAL A 337 -22.29 1.79 2.47
N TRP A 338 -23.34 2.24 1.78
CA TRP A 338 -23.42 3.57 1.19
C TRP A 338 -24.34 4.45 2.03
N LYS A 339 -23.85 5.61 2.45
CA LYS A 339 -24.62 6.57 3.25
C LYS A 339 -25.77 7.16 2.44
N GLU A 340 -26.98 7.16 3.01
CA GLU A 340 -28.18 7.73 2.39
C GLU A 340 -28.07 9.26 2.21
N ASP A 341 -27.34 9.94 3.10
CA ASP A 341 -27.00 11.37 3.02
C ASP A 341 -25.65 11.63 2.30
N GLY A 342 -25.00 10.58 1.80
CA GLY A 342 -23.74 10.66 1.07
C GLY A 342 -23.88 11.10 -0.40
N PRO A 343 -22.76 11.28 -1.12
CA PRO A 343 -22.77 11.75 -2.51
C PRO A 343 -23.45 10.78 -3.49
N THR A 344 -23.51 9.50 -3.15
CA THR A 344 -24.24 8.48 -3.94
C THR A 344 -25.68 8.28 -3.48
N LYS A 345 -26.15 9.01 -2.46
CA LYS A 345 -27.51 8.92 -1.91
C LYS A 345 -27.94 7.48 -1.60
N GLY A 346 -27.08 6.73 -0.91
CA GLY A 346 -27.33 5.33 -0.54
C GLY A 346 -27.23 4.33 -1.70
N GLN A 347 -26.88 4.76 -2.91
CA GLN A 347 -26.67 3.89 -4.07
C GLN A 347 -25.22 3.40 -4.14
N CYS A 348 -25.01 2.20 -4.68
CA CYS A 348 -23.68 1.74 -5.03
C CYS A 348 -23.04 2.66 -6.08
N LEU A 349 -21.79 3.07 -5.83
CA LEU A 349 -21.04 3.94 -6.76
C LEU A 349 -21.03 3.40 -8.19
N TRP A 350 -20.78 2.11 -8.36
CA TRP A 350 -20.68 1.50 -9.69
C TRP A 350 -22.05 1.29 -10.34
N GLU A 351 -23.12 1.15 -9.55
CA GLU A 351 -24.50 1.16 -10.05
C GLU A 351 -24.89 2.57 -10.53
N MET A 352 -24.53 3.61 -9.78
CA MET A 352 -24.72 5.02 -10.17
C MET A 352 -24.06 5.33 -11.53
N HIS A 353 -22.97 4.64 -11.86
CA HIS A 353 -22.26 4.74 -13.14
C HIS A 353 -22.77 3.80 -14.24
N GLY A 354 -23.82 3.01 -13.97
CA GLY A 354 -24.41 2.09 -14.94
C GLY A 354 -23.49 0.92 -15.31
N VAL A 355 -22.59 0.53 -14.41
CA VAL A 355 -21.72 -0.64 -14.59
C VAL A 355 -22.51 -1.92 -14.39
N TRP A 356 -23.46 -1.89 -13.45
CA TRP A 356 -24.39 -2.96 -13.13
C TRP A 356 -25.72 -2.40 -12.61
N GLY A 357 -26.70 -3.26 -12.36
CA GLY A 357 -27.94 -2.89 -11.67
C GLY A 357 -28.72 -4.09 -11.14
N TRP A 358 -29.81 -3.84 -10.41
CA TRP A 358 -30.70 -4.88 -9.88
C TRP A 358 -31.99 -5.01 -10.68
N ASP A 359 -32.24 -6.19 -11.26
CA ASP A 359 -33.52 -6.52 -11.90
C ASP A 359 -34.55 -6.89 -10.84
N LYS A 360 -35.53 -6.01 -10.64
CA LYS A 360 -36.61 -6.19 -9.67
C LYS A 360 -37.54 -7.36 -10.01
N ASN A 361 -37.68 -7.70 -11.29
CA ASN A 361 -38.56 -8.80 -11.72
C ASN A 361 -37.90 -10.15 -11.48
N LYS A 362 -36.60 -10.25 -11.78
CA LYS A 362 -35.81 -11.48 -11.57
C LYS A 362 -35.26 -11.59 -10.16
N ASN A 363 -35.32 -10.51 -9.38
CA ASN A 363 -34.67 -10.36 -8.09
C ASN A 363 -33.19 -10.78 -8.15
N ALA A 364 -32.47 -10.26 -9.14
CA ALA A 364 -31.09 -10.64 -9.43
C ALA A 364 -30.29 -9.45 -9.97
N ALA A 365 -28.98 -9.46 -9.70
CA ALA A 365 -28.06 -8.48 -10.26
C ALA A 365 -27.81 -8.76 -11.76
N ILE A 366 -27.64 -7.69 -12.54
CA ILE A 366 -27.30 -7.74 -13.97
C ILE A 366 -26.04 -6.91 -14.20
N VAL A 367 -25.08 -7.48 -14.92
CA VAL A 367 -23.93 -6.75 -15.47
C VAL A 367 -24.39 -5.96 -16.69
N LEU A 368 -24.16 -4.64 -16.67
CA LEU A 368 -24.50 -3.75 -17.79
C LEU A 368 -23.28 -3.45 -18.66
N ARG A 369 -22.07 -3.43 -18.05
CA ARG A 369 -20.80 -3.16 -18.73
C ARG A 369 -19.69 -4.08 -18.20
N GLU A 370 -19.57 -5.24 -18.83
CA GLU A 370 -18.65 -6.31 -18.41
C GLU A 370 -17.19 -5.86 -18.26
N SER A 371 -16.64 -5.21 -19.30
CA SER A 371 -15.24 -4.78 -19.36
C SER A 371 -15.09 -3.28 -19.05
N TYR A 372 -15.90 -2.75 -18.12
CA TYR A 372 -15.95 -1.31 -17.83
C TYR A 372 -14.59 -0.72 -17.48
N PHE A 373 -13.75 -1.47 -16.77
CA PHE A 373 -12.46 -1.00 -16.26
C PHE A 373 -11.25 -1.29 -17.15
N GLU A 374 -11.42 -2.04 -18.25
CA GLU A 374 -10.34 -2.39 -19.18
C GLU A 374 -10.09 -1.27 -20.22
N LYS A 375 -11.13 -0.50 -20.54
CA LYS A 375 -11.12 0.49 -21.62
C LYS A 375 -11.71 1.81 -21.15
N HIS A 376 -11.13 2.91 -21.62
CA HIS A 376 -11.60 4.24 -21.29
C HIS A 376 -13.08 4.41 -21.71
N PRO A 377 -14.02 4.71 -20.78
CA PRO A 377 -15.45 4.61 -21.06
C PRO A 377 -15.98 5.51 -22.17
N THR A 378 -15.29 6.60 -22.49
CA THR A 378 -15.72 7.58 -23.51
C THR A 378 -15.13 7.38 -24.90
N ASN A 379 -13.94 6.78 -25.01
CA ASN A 379 -13.22 6.66 -26.28
C ASN A 379 -12.87 5.21 -26.66
N GLY A 380 -13.11 4.25 -25.77
CA GLY A 380 -12.92 2.81 -26.01
C GLY A 380 -11.48 2.34 -26.12
N LYS A 381 -10.48 3.22 -25.94
CA LYS A 381 -9.07 2.83 -25.92
C LYS A 381 -8.78 1.94 -24.72
N LYS A 382 -7.95 0.93 -24.94
CA LYS A 382 -7.41 0.11 -23.85
C LYS A 382 -6.55 1.00 -22.94
N ILE A 383 -6.70 0.81 -21.64
CA ILE A 383 -5.95 1.51 -20.62
C ILE A 383 -4.71 0.70 -20.25
N ASP A 384 -3.62 1.40 -19.95
CA ASP A 384 -2.46 0.90 -19.22
C ASP A 384 -2.31 1.73 -17.94
N TRP A 385 -2.44 1.09 -16.77
CA TRP A 385 -2.50 1.82 -15.51
C TRP A 385 -1.22 2.61 -15.23
N TYR A 386 -0.06 2.05 -15.61
CA TYR A 386 1.22 2.68 -15.39
C TYR A 386 1.35 3.97 -16.22
N THR A 387 1.14 3.90 -17.53
CA THR A 387 1.33 5.06 -18.41
C THR A 387 0.21 6.08 -18.31
N ASP A 388 -1.04 5.64 -18.14
CA ASP A 388 -2.20 6.54 -18.19
C ASP A 388 -2.45 7.24 -16.85
N PHE A 389 -2.07 6.63 -15.72
CA PHE A 389 -2.43 7.13 -14.38
C PHE A 389 -1.24 7.22 -13.41
N TYR A 390 -0.45 6.16 -13.27
CA TYR A 390 0.60 6.10 -12.24
C TYR A 390 1.75 7.06 -12.53
N TYR A 391 2.39 6.99 -13.71
CA TYR A 391 3.52 7.86 -14.06
C TYR A 391 3.15 9.35 -14.10
N PRO A 392 1.99 9.77 -14.65
CA PRO A 392 1.58 11.18 -14.57
C PRO A 392 1.47 11.68 -13.13
N PHE A 393 0.87 10.90 -12.23
CA PHE A 393 0.75 11.28 -10.82
C PHE A 393 2.10 11.25 -10.11
N LEU A 394 2.96 10.27 -10.39
CA LEU A 394 4.32 10.18 -9.87
C LEU A 394 5.14 11.42 -10.20
N ASN A 395 5.08 11.90 -11.46
CA ASN A 395 5.79 13.10 -11.86
C ASN A 395 5.23 14.35 -11.15
N LYS A 396 3.90 14.49 -11.07
CA LYS A 396 3.25 15.57 -10.30
C LYS A 396 3.66 15.57 -8.82
N TRP A 397 3.75 14.39 -8.20
CA TRP A 397 4.20 14.23 -6.81
C TRP A 397 5.69 14.57 -6.66
N ALA A 398 6.55 14.05 -7.53
CA ALA A 398 7.99 14.31 -7.48
C ALA A 398 8.30 15.81 -7.64
N GLU A 399 7.62 16.51 -8.55
CA GLU A 399 7.71 17.95 -8.70
C GLU A 399 7.31 18.68 -7.40
N ARG A 400 6.20 18.26 -6.77
CA ARG A 400 5.71 18.85 -5.52
C ARG A 400 6.71 18.67 -4.37
N VAL A 401 7.25 17.46 -4.20
CA VAL A 401 8.26 17.14 -3.17
C VAL A 401 9.51 17.98 -3.37
N ARG A 402 10.00 18.09 -4.61
CA ARG A 402 11.20 18.89 -4.91
C ARG A 402 10.99 20.36 -4.64
N ALA A 403 9.85 20.92 -5.04
CA ALA A 403 9.51 22.32 -4.79
C ALA A 403 9.43 22.65 -3.29
N ALA A 404 9.06 21.67 -2.46
CA ALA A 404 8.96 21.82 -1.01
C ALA A 404 10.27 21.54 -0.25
N SER A 405 11.29 20.97 -0.90
CA SER A 405 12.56 20.61 -0.26
C SER A 405 13.79 21.03 -1.09
N SER A 406 14.44 20.08 -1.77
CA SER A 406 15.62 20.31 -2.61
C SER A 406 15.64 19.32 -3.79
N PRO A 407 16.16 19.71 -4.97
CA PRO A 407 16.37 18.78 -6.08
C PRO A 407 17.35 17.63 -5.77
N ASP A 408 18.17 17.77 -4.73
CA ASP A 408 19.12 16.75 -4.28
C ASP A 408 18.45 15.56 -3.59
N LYS A 409 17.20 15.72 -3.12
CA LYS A 409 16.47 14.62 -2.49
C LYS A 409 16.14 13.55 -3.51
N ILE A 410 16.37 12.31 -3.11
CA ILE A 410 16.12 11.14 -3.94
C ILE A 410 14.62 10.85 -3.93
N VAL A 411 14.08 10.58 -5.12
CA VAL A 411 12.71 10.10 -5.29
C VAL A 411 12.78 8.58 -5.29
N PHE A 412 12.24 7.94 -4.27
CA PHE A 412 12.10 6.48 -4.20
C PHE A 412 10.75 6.07 -4.80
N VAL A 413 10.75 5.06 -5.66
CA VAL A 413 9.54 4.60 -6.34
C VAL A 413 9.38 3.10 -6.22
N GLU A 414 8.21 2.74 -5.73
CA GLU A 414 7.69 1.39 -5.74
C GLU A 414 6.74 1.18 -6.91
N MET A 415 6.49 -0.08 -7.26
CA MET A 415 5.46 -0.50 -8.20
C MET A 415 4.58 -1.53 -7.49
N ILE A 416 3.62 -2.14 -8.19
CA ILE A 416 2.84 -3.23 -7.60
C ILE A 416 3.79 -4.32 -7.11
N PRO A 417 3.65 -4.82 -5.87
CA PRO A 417 4.57 -5.79 -5.29
C PRO A 417 4.73 -7.04 -6.13
N ASN A 418 5.93 -7.62 -6.11
CA ASN A 418 6.32 -8.81 -6.87
C ASN A 418 6.26 -8.69 -8.40
N GLU A 419 5.80 -7.57 -8.98
CA GLU A 419 5.93 -7.32 -10.41
C GLU A 419 7.38 -7.07 -10.81
N PHE A 420 7.70 -7.36 -12.06
CA PHE A 420 8.92 -6.86 -12.66
C PHE A 420 8.79 -5.36 -12.91
N CYS A 421 9.92 -4.65 -12.97
CA CYS A 421 9.92 -3.27 -13.44
C CYS A 421 9.22 -3.22 -14.81
N PRO A 422 8.16 -2.40 -14.97
CA PRO A 422 7.45 -2.33 -16.25
C PRO A 422 8.42 -1.91 -17.36
N SER A 423 8.30 -2.54 -18.54
CA SER A 423 9.10 -2.15 -19.71
C SER A 423 8.82 -0.72 -20.16
N SER A 424 7.65 -0.18 -19.78
CA SER A 424 7.27 1.21 -19.98
C SER A 424 7.98 2.18 -19.04
N PHE A 425 8.68 1.74 -17.99
CA PHE A 425 9.39 2.62 -17.05
C PHE A 425 10.73 3.10 -17.65
N THR A 426 10.63 3.90 -18.72
CA THR A 426 11.75 4.51 -19.46
C THR A 426 12.09 5.89 -18.94
N GLU A 427 13.18 6.49 -19.42
CA GLU A 427 13.63 7.84 -19.02
C GLU A 427 12.54 8.91 -19.20
N ASP A 428 11.71 8.80 -20.25
CA ASP A 428 10.59 9.72 -20.51
C ASP A 428 9.47 9.69 -19.45
N HIS A 429 9.38 8.60 -18.68
CA HIS A 429 8.37 8.44 -17.63
C HIS A 429 8.94 8.59 -16.21
N GLN A 430 10.27 8.68 -16.09
CA GLN A 430 10.96 8.73 -14.81
C GLN A 430 11.13 10.17 -14.34
N PRO A 431 10.80 10.49 -13.06
CA PRO A 431 11.28 11.72 -12.48
C PRO A 431 12.82 11.67 -12.36
N PRO A 432 13.51 12.82 -12.36
CA PRO A 432 14.96 12.84 -12.14
C PRO A 432 15.33 12.30 -10.74
N ASN A 433 16.63 12.00 -10.52
CA ASN A 433 17.19 11.51 -9.23
C ASN A 433 16.36 10.39 -8.57
N ILE A 434 16.01 9.39 -9.38
CA ILE A 434 15.10 8.32 -9.01
C ILE A 434 15.85 7.08 -8.51
N VAL A 435 15.27 6.40 -7.52
CA VAL A 435 15.65 5.05 -7.11
C VAL A 435 14.44 4.14 -7.23
N TYR A 436 14.58 3.09 -8.04
CA TYR A 436 13.62 2.00 -8.10
C TYR A 436 13.77 1.11 -6.86
N ALA A 437 12.74 1.06 -6.02
CA ALA A 437 12.76 0.43 -4.69
C ALA A 437 11.69 -0.67 -4.53
N PRO A 438 11.62 -1.69 -5.41
CA PRO A 438 10.50 -2.62 -5.45
C PRO A 438 10.44 -3.52 -4.21
N HIS A 439 9.23 -3.94 -3.88
CA HIS A 439 9.00 -4.98 -2.88
C HIS A 439 8.91 -6.37 -3.50
N TRP A 440 9.50 -7.32 -2.79
CA TRP A 440 9.38 -8.74 -3.07
C TRP A 440 9.11 -9.47 -1.76
N TYR A 441 8.31 -10.53 -1.84
CA TYR A 441 7.99 -11.37 -0.70
C TYR A 441 8.36 -12.82 -0.96
N ASP A 442 8.91 -13.45 0.06
CA ASP A 442 8.79 -14.89 0.19
C ASP A 442 7.39 -15.22 0.69
N LEU A 443 6.52 -15.72 -0.20
CA LEU A 443 5.14 -16.03 0.14
C LEU A 443 5.03 -17.05 1.27
N ASN A 444 5.97 -18.01 1.38
CA ASN A 444 5.96 -18.99 2.45
C ASN A 444 6.19 -18.31 3.81
N ALA A 445 7.22 -17.47 3.91
CA ALA A 445 7.47 -16.70 5.13
C ALA A 445 6.35 -15.69 5.42
N LEU A 446 5.79 -15.06 4.39
CA LEU A 446 4.72 -14.07 4.51
C LEU A 446 3.45 -14.69 5.11
N PHE A 447 3.03 -15.87 4.64
CA PHE A 447 1.83 -16.55 5.11
C PHE A 447 2.03 -17.28 6.44
N THR A 448 3.18 -17.93 6.64
CA THR A 448 3.46 -18.68 7.88
C THR A 448 3.85 -17.76 9.04
N LYS A 449 4.34 -16.55 8.75
CA LYS A 449 4.93 -15.62 9.73
C LYS A 449 6.10 -16.26 10.50
N ALA A 450 6.83 -17.17 9.87
CA ALA A 450 7.98 -17.85 10.43
C ALA A 450 9.10 -17.99 9.38
N PHE A 451 10.35 -18.06 9.84
CA PHE A 451 11.46 -18.49 9.00
C PHE A 451 11.54 -20.02 9.05
N GLY A 452 11.76 -20.65 7.90
CA GLY A 452 11.97 -22.08 7.78
C GLY A 452 13.23 -22.40 6.99
N ASP A 453 13.47 -23.68 6.74
CA ASP A 453 14.66 -24.16 6.04
C ASP A 453 14.60 -24.00 4.51
N PHE A 454 13.53 -23.42 3.98
CA PHE A 454 13.38 -23.15 2.55
C PHE A 454 12.78 -21.76 2.33
N THR A 455 13.24 -21.10 1.26
CA THR A 455 12.71 -19.83 0.78
C THR A 455 12.20 -19.96 -0.65
N VAL A 456 11.11 -19.29 -0.97
CA VAL A 456 10.51 -19.33 -2.31
C VAL A 456 10.81 -18.03 -3.05
N ASN A 457 11.66 -18.11 -4.09
CA ASN A 457 11.86 -17.00 -5.02
C ASN A 457 10.69 -16.94 -6.01
N VAL A 458 9.62 -16.23 -5.63
CA VAL A 458 8.38 -16.12 -6.40
C VAL A 458 8.63 -15.51 -7.79
N GLN A 459 9.46 -14.47 -7.88
CA GLN A 459 9.82 -13.86 -9.17
C GLN A 459 10.68 -14.79 -10.04
N GLY A 460 11.55 -15.59 -9.43
CA GLY A 460 12.31 -16.64 -10.12
C GLY A 460 11.39 -17.73 -10.66
N LEU A 461 10.42 -18.17 -9.87
CA LEU A 461 9.43 -19.16 -10.26
C LEU A 461 8.49 -18.66 -11.34
N SER A 462 8.04 -17.40 -11.30
CA SER A 462 7.16 -16.83 -12.33
C SER A 462 7.83 -16.77 -13.70
N ARG A 463 9.15 -16.51 -13.77
CA ARG A 463 9.94 -16.60 -15.03
C ARG A 463 9.88 -18.00 -15.66
N VAL A 464 9.96 -19.02 -14.82
CA VAL A 464 10.03 -20.43 -15.25
C VAL A 464 8.62 -20.96 -15.54
N TRP A 465 7.62 -20.63 -14.72
CA TRP A 465 6.23 -21.03 -14.90
C TRP A 465 5.59 -20.42 -16.15
N SER A 466 5.97 -19.20 -16.54
CA SER A 466 5.61 -18.63 -17.85
C SER A 466 6.02 -19.54 -19.02
N HIS A 467 7.19 -20.18 -18.91
CA HIS A 467 7.69 -21.14 -19.89
C HIS A 467 7.03 -22.52 -19.74
N PHE A 468 6.79 -22.99 -18.50
CA PHE A 468 6.14 -24.28 -18.27
C PHE A 468 4.66 -24.29 -18.63
N ILE A 469 3.93 -23.18 -18.49
CA ILE A 469 2.52 -23.07 -18.93
C ILE A 469 2.46 -23.14 -20.46
N ASN A 470 3.36 -22.49 -21.20
CA ASN A 470 3.45 -22.65 -22.65
C ASN A 470 3.80 -24.09 -23.07
N ILE A 471 4.62 -24.78 -22.28
CA ILE A 471 4.95 -26.19 -22.51
C ILE A 471 3.77 -27.11 -22.14
N PHE A 472 3.04 -26.87 -21.05
CA PHE A 472 1.90 -27.69 -20.64
C PHE A 472 0.65 -27.44 -21.49
N ILE A 473 0.42 -26.22 -21.98
CA ILE A 473 -0.64 -25.91 -22.95
C ILE A 473 -0.31 -26.56 -24.31
N SER A 474 0.96 -26.59 -24.72
CA SER A 474 1.40 -27.30 -25.93
C SER A 474 1.34 -28.83 -25.78
N ILE A 475 1.65 -29.37 -24.59
CA ILE A 475 1.59 -30.82 -24.30
C ILE A 475 0.14 -31.32 -24.12
N HIS A 476 -0.79 -30.49 -23.62
CA HIS A 476 -2.21 -30.87 -23.54
C HIS A 476 -2.94 -30.91 -24.90
N THR A 477 -2.28 -30.48 -25.99
CA THR A 477 -2.78 -30.60 -27.36
C THR A 477 -2.17 -31.75 -28.17
N ALA A 478 -1.25 -32.54 -27.60
CA ALA A 478 -0.63 -33.67 -28.29
C ALA A 478 -0.60 -34.93 -27.41
N ALA A 479 -1.58 -35.81 -27.59
CA ALA A 479 -1.59 -37.13 -26.97
C ALA A 479 -0.46 -38.01 -27.55
N GLY A 480 0.45 -38.48 -26.68
CA GLY A 480 1.45 -39.49 -27.00
C GLY A 480 2.31 -39.84 -25.75
N PRO A 481 2.72 -41.10 -25.54
CA PRO A 481 3.28 -41.55 -24.27
C PRO A 481 4.70 -40.99 -24.04
N ILE A 482 4.92 -40.41 -22.86
CA ILE A 482 6.22 -39.87 -22.46
C ILE A 482 7.06 -40.97 -21.78
N ASN A 483 8.20 -41.29 -22.40
CA ASN A 483 9.26 -42.10 -21.82
C ASN A 483 9.99 -41.33 -20.71
N VAL A 484 10.15 -41.96 -19.54
CA VAL A 484 10.91 -41.44 -18.41
C VAL A 484 12.40 -41.59 -18.68
N VAL A 485 13.15 -40.48 -18.72
CA VAL A 485 14.63 -40.50 -18.65
C VAL A 485 15.09 -39.78 -17.39
N ARG A 486 15.75 -40.56 -16.53
CA ARG A 486 16.39 -40.19 -15.27
C ARG A 486 17.85 -39.81 -15.56
N LYS A 487 18.31 -38.63 -15.14
CA LYS A 487 19.75 -38.27 -14.97
C LYS A 487 19.84 -37.21 -13.86
N SER A 488 20.18 -37.59 -12.63
CA SER A 488 21.53 -37.81 -12.05
C SER A 488 22.38 -36.54 -11.95
N LYS A 489 22.52 -36.09 -10.69
CA LYS A 489 23.55 -35.23 -10.07
C LYS A 489 24.77 -34.88 -10.94
N ARG A 490 25.09 -33.59 -10.97
CA ARG A 490 26.33 -33.03 -10.40
C ARG A 490 26.07 -31.62 -9.89
#